data_AF-A0A955C1Y7-F1
#
_entry.id   AF-A0A955C1Y7-F1
#
_cell.length_a   1.000
_cell.length_b   1.000
_cell.length_c   1.000
_cell.angle_alpha   90.00
_cell.angle_beta   90.00
_cell.angle_gamma   90.00
#
_symmetry.space_group_name_H-M   'P 1'
#
loop_
_entity.id
_entity.type
_entity.pdbx_description
1 polymer ?
#
loop_
_entity_poly.entity_id
_entity_poly.type
_entity_poly.pdbx_seq_one_letter_code
_entity_poly.pdbx_strand_id
1 'polypeptide(L)'
;MPVAVKKLKSIHDHDGYREAEEKLLDLRRQLKDADARRITLDKQLSGERFTQHEAGVRRDAEAIVAGDAETEPSVRQEYLDARRQVEVLQHAIRLQQPRVNSARGDASREICKARLSDHKKHAAAIGAALDQLKTAIEAEQAFRQQLSSDGANFTSPLCACSFPRQGNASVKMLREIENWFKEMEKHEYV
;
A
#
# COMPACT_ATOMS: atom_id res chain seq x y z
N MET A 1 -30.84 8.31 10.00
CA MET A 1 -30.28 9.21 8.97
C MET A 1 -28.96 8.59 8.50
N PRO A 2 -28.84 8.13 7.24
CA PRO A 2 -27.57 7.62 6.74
C PRO A 2 -26.52 8.75 6.77
N VAL A 3 -25.40 8.53 7.46
CA VAL A 3 -24.30 9.49 7.51
C VAL A 3 -23.71 9.57 6.11
N ALA A 4 -23.90 10.71 5.43
CA ALA A 4 -23.29 10.95 4.13
C ALA A 4 -21.75 10.99 4.30
N VAL A 5 -21.09 9.88 3.99
CA VAL A 5 -19.62 9.81 3.98
C VAL A 5 -19.16 10.67 2.80
N LYS A 6 -18.61 11.85 3.09
CA LYS A 6 -17.94 12.67 2.07
C LYS A 6 -16.87 11.78 1.41
N LYS A 7 -16.98 11.60 0.09
CA LYS A 7 -16.06 10.79 -0.71
C LYS A 7 -14.62 11.21 -0.39
N LEU A 8 -13.79 10.25 0.01
CA LEU A 8 -12.37 10.47 0.27
C LEU A 8 -11.69 10.85 -1.04
N LYS A 9 -10.80 11.85 -1.02
CA LYS A 9 -9.92 12.12 -2.15
C LYS A 9 -9.04 10.90 -2.38
N SER A 10 -8.87 10.52 -3.64
CA SER A 10 -8.00 9.40 -3.99
C SER A 10 -6.56 9.77 -3.69
N ILE A 11 -5.75 8.80 -3.29
CA ILE A 11 -4.30 9.05 -3.15
C ILE A 11 -3.65 9.40 -4.50
N HIS A 12 -4.26 8.96 -5.60
CA HIS A 12 -3.84 9.30 -6.95
C HIS A 12 -4.17 10.75 -7.36
N ASP A 13 -4.98 11.47 -6.57
CA ASP A 13 -5.22 12.91 -6.77
C ASP A 13 -4.04 13.75 -6.23
N HIS A 14 -3.07 13.13 -5.56
CA HIS A 14 -1.88 13.80 -5.04
C HIS A 14 -0.74 13.74 -6.07
N ASP A 15 -0.41 14.89 -6.65
CA ASP A 15 0.53 15.01 -7.77
C ASP A 15 1.87 14.32 -7.48
N GLY A 16 2.44 14.53 -6.29
CA GLY A 16 3.73 13.89 -5.92
C GLY A 16 3.70 12.36 -5.88
N TYR A 17 2.57 11.74 -5.49
CA TYR A 17 2.43 10.28 -5.52
C TYR A 17 2.20 9.80 -6.95
N ARG A 18 1.32 10.46 -7.70
CA ARG A 18 1.01 10.14 -9.09
C ARG A 18 2.26 10.19 -9.97
N GLU A 19 3.03 11.27 -9.90
CA GLU A 19 4.26 11.42 -10.69
C GLU A 19 5.32 10.36 -10.35
N ALA A 20 5.46 10.01 -9.06
CA ALA A 20 6.41 8.99 -8.64
C ALA A 20 6.00 7.60 -9.15
N GLU A 21 4.70 7.30 -9.12
CA GLU A 21 4.10 6.07 -9.63
C GLU A 21 4.21 5.97 -11.16
N GLU A 22 3.91 7.05 -11.88
CA GLU A 22 4.07 7.14 -13.35
C GLU A 22 5.52 6.87 -13.77
N LYS A 23 6.50 7.49 -13.09
CA LYS A 23 7.93 7.24 -13.34
C LYS A 23 8.31 5.77 -13.10
N LEU A 24 7.75 5.13 -12.07
CA LEU A 24 8.00 3.71 -11.81
C LEU A 24 7.38 2.81 -12.89
N LEU A 25 6.18 3.13 -13.36
CA LEU A 25 5.52 2.42 -14.44
C LEU A 25 6.30 2.55 -15.76
N ASP A 26 6.78 3.75 -16.07
CA ASP A 26 7.58 4.01 -17.24
C ASP A 26 8.92 3.23 -17.21
N LEU A 27 9.63 3.26 -16.07
CA LEU A 27 10.86 2.47 -15.90
C LEU A 27 10.63 0.96 -16.08
N ARG A 28 9.50 0.43 -15.60
CA ARG A 28 9.13 -0.99 -15.80
C ARG A 28 8.82 -1.30 -17.25
N ARG A 29 8.18 -0.38 -17.98
CA ARG A 29 7.94 -0.51 -19.42
C ARG A 29 9.27 -0.53 -20.17
N GLN A 30 10.15 0.43 -19.91
CA GLN A 30 11.48 0.49 -20.52
C GLN A 30 12.29 -0.77 -20.25
N LEU A 31 12.23 -1.33 -19.03
CA LEU A 31 12.90 -2.58 -18.68
C LEU A 31 12.38 -3.74 -19.54
N LYS A 32 11.06 -3.85 -19.71
CA LYS A 32 10.45 -4.90 -20.53
C LYS A 32 10.90 -4.80 -21.99
N ASP A 33 10.92 -3.60 -22.53
CA ASP A 33 11.32 -3.35 -23.92
C ASP A 33 12.82 -3.63 -24.13
N ALA A 34 13.67 -3.24 -23.17
CA ALA A 34 15.11 -3.51 -23.19
C ALA A 34 15.43 -5.00 -23.06
N ASP A 35 14.73 -5.73 -22.18
CA ASP A 35 14.94 -7.17 -22.03
C ASP A 35 14.45 -7.95 -23.26
N ALA A 36 13.36 -7.53 -23.89
CA ALA A 36 12.91 -8.08 -25.16
C ALA A 36 13.97 -7.89 -26.26
N ARG A 37 14.60 -6.71 -26.36
CA ARG A 37 15.71 -6.46 -27.29
C ARG A 37 16.91 -7.35 -27.00
N ARG A 38 17.33 -7.46 -25.73
CA ARG A 38 18.42 -8.33 -25.30
C ARG A 38 18.19 -9.79 -25.70
N ILE A 39 16.97 -10.30 -25.50
CA ILE A 39 16.59 -11.67 -25.87
C ILE A 39 16.68 -11.88 -27.40
N THR A 40 16.26 -10.90 -28.20
CA THR A 40 16.38 -10.98 -29.66
C THR A 40 17.83 -11.05 -30.13
N LEU A 41 18.70 -10.19 -29.57
CA LEU A 41 20.13 -10.17 -29.88
C LEU A 41 20.84 -11.47 -29.44
N ASP A 42 20.45 -12.04 -28.30
CA ASP A 42 20.96 -13.34 -27.82
C ASP A 42 20.66 -14.49 -28.80
N LYS A 43 19.45 -14.48 -29.37
CA LYS A 43 19.03 -15.46 -30.38
C LYS A 43 19.81 -15.29 -31.69
N GLN A 44 20.05 -14.05 -32.12
CA GLN A 44 20.87 -13.76 -33.31
C GLN A 44 22.30 -14.27 -33.13
N LEU A 45 22.94 -13.97 -31.98
CA LEU A 45 24.26 -14.51 -31.64
C LEU A 45 24.31 -16.03 -31.63
N SER A 46 23.25 -16.66 -31.13
CA SER A 46 23.15 -18.13 -31.08
C SER A 46 22.97 -18.72 -32.49
N GLY A 47 22.22 -18.05 -33.37
CA GLY A 47 22.01 -18.46 -34.77
C GLY A 47 23.24 -18.23 -35.66
N GLU A 48 23.96 -17.12 -35.48
CA GLU A 48 25.21 -16.81 -36.19
C GLU A 48 26.32 -17.81 -35.86
N ARG A 49 26.41 -18.26 -34.59
CA ARG A 49 27.32 -19.35 -34.19
C ARG A 49 27.08 -20.66 -34.94
N PHE A 50 25.87 -20.90 -35.42
CA PHE A 50 25.52 -22.10 -36.19
C PHE A 50 25.75 -21.97 -37.70
N THR A 51 25.82 -20.75 -38.25
CA THR A 51 25.88 -20.51 -39.70
C THR A 51 27.21 -19.95 -40.21
N GLN A 52 28.03 -19.33 -39.37
CA GLN A 52 29.19 -18.55 -39.82
C GLN A 52 30.54 -19.26 -39.80
N HIS A 53 30.65 -20.55 -39.47
CA HIS A 53 31.99 -21.13 -39.34
C HIS A 53 32.76 -21.28 -40.68
N GLU A 54 32.07 -21.46 -41.81
CA GLU A 54 32.72 -21.64 -43.12
C GLU A 54 32.63 -20.43 -44.07
N ALA A 55 31.62 -19.56 -43.93
CA ALA A 55 31.38 -18.44 -44.85
C ALA A 55 31.91 -17.07 -44.36
N GLY A 56 32.11 -16.89 -43.05
CA GLY A 56 32.52 -15.61 -42.46
C GLY A 56 34.01 -15.28 -42.69
N VAL A 57 34.88 -16.26 -42.45
CA VAL A 57 36.35 -16.08 -42.52
C VAL A 57 36.81 -15.61 -43.91
N ARG A 58 36.20 -16.12 -44.98
CA ARG A 58 36.54 -15.71 -46.35
C ARG A 58 36.06 -14.30 -46.66
N ARG A 59 34.86 -13.94 -46.21
CA ARG A 59 34.27 -12.60 -46.44
C ARG A 59 35.01 -11.52 -45.66
N ASP A 60 35.41 -11.83 -44.42
CA ASP A 60 36.21 -10.95 -43.57
C ASP A 60 37.62 -10.78 -44.14
N ALA A 61 38.23 -11.86 -44.66
CA ALA A 61 39.52 -11.78 -45.35
C ALA A 61 39.46 -10.93 -46.63
N GLU A 62 38.39 -11.07 -47.43
CA GLU A 62 38.17 -10.28 -48.65
C GLU A 62 37.94 -8.79 -48.32
N ALA A 63 37.20 -8.47 -47.25
CA ALA A 63 36.97 -7.09 -46.80
C ALA A 63 38.24 -6.42 -46.23
N ILE A 64 39.08 -7.16 -45.50
CA ILE A 64 40.39 -6.68 -45.02
C ILE A 64 41.32 -6.36 -46.20
N VAL A 65 41.31 -7.18 -47.25
CA VAL A 65 42.11 -6.94 -48.46
C VAL A 65 41.59 -5.76 -49.28
N ALA A 66 40.28 -5.49 -49.26
CA ALA A 66 39.65 -4.39 -49.98
C ALA A 66 39.81 -3.01 -49.30
N GLY A 67 40.19 -2.96 -48.01
CA GLY A 67 40.38 -1.71 -47.27
C GLY A 67 39.09 -1.10 -46.68
N ASP A 68 37.96 -1.80 -46.77
CA ASP A 68 36.64 -1.36 -46.30
C ASP A 68 36.34 -1.78 -44.86
N ALA A 69 37.27 -1.49 -43.93
CA ALA A 69 37.10 -1.87 -42.52
C ALA A 69 36.24 -0.87 -41.74
N GLU A 70 35.02 -0.56 -42.20
CA GLU A 70 33.98 -0.06 -41.30
C GLU A 70 33.31 -1.26 -40.63
N THR A 71 33.78 -1.58 -39.43
CA THR A 71 33.21 -2.68 -38.65
C THR A 71 31.89 -2.17 -38.06
N GLU A 72 30.75 -2.55 -38.66
CA GLU A 72 29.46 -2.42 -37.98
C GLU A 72 29.60 -2.97 -36.55
N PRO A 73 28.98 -2.32 -35.53
CA PRO A 73 29.05 -2.84 -34.17
C PRO A 73 28.55 -4.28 -34.21
N SER A 74 29.45 -5.21 -33.91
CA SER A 74 29.07 -6.62 -33.95
C SER A 74 27.82 -6.81 -33.09
N VAL A 75 26.91 -7.70 -33.51
CA VAL A 75 25.71 -8.07 -32.75
C VAL A 75 26.04 -8.38 -31.27
N ARG A 76 27.28 -8.81 -31.01
CA ARG A 76 27.84 -9.00 -29.67
C ARG A 76 27.96 -7.72 -28.85
N GLN A 77 28.41 -6.62 -29.45
CA GLN A 77 28.52 -5.32 -28.76
C GLN A 77 27.14 -4.75 -28.46
N GLU A 78 26.20 -4.81 -29.42
CA GLU A 78 24.81 -4.41 -29.19
C GLU A 78 24.14 -5.24 -28.07
N TYR A 79 24.42 -6.54 -28.01
CA TYR A 79 23.97 -7.40 -26.92
C TYR A 79 24.50 -6.98 -25.56
N LEU A 80 25.80 -6.64 -25.46
CA LEU A 80 26.41 -6.19 -24.21
C LEU A 80 25.81 -4.86 -23.75
N ASP A 81 25.56 -3.94 -24.68
CA ASP A 81 24.92 -2.66 -24.39
C ASP A 81 23.47 -2.85 -23.92
N ALA A 82 22.69 -3.71 -24.60
CA ALA A 82 21.33 -4.04 -24.20
C ALA A 82 21.28 -4.70 -22.81
N ARG A 83 22.23 -5.61 -22.52
CA ARG A 83 22.36 -6.23 -21.19
C ARG A 83 22.68 -5.19 -20.11
N ARG A 84 23.63 -4.29 -20.37
CA ARG A 84 23.96 -3.20 -19.45
C ARG A 84 22.75 -2.30 -19.21
N GLN A 85 21.98 -1.99 -20.26
CA GLN A 85 20.77 -1.19 -20.14
C GLN A 85 19.73 -1.85 -19.23
N VAL A 86 19.51 -3.17 -19.36
CA VAL A 86 18.64 -3.95 -18.46
C VAL A 86 19.10 -3.83 -17.00
N GLU A 87 20.39 -4.01 -16.74
CA GLU A 87 20.95 -3.91 -15.38
C GLU A 87 20.76 -2.50 -14.79
N VAL A 88 21.02 -1.45 -15.58
CA VAL A 88 20.80 -0.05 -15.18
C VAL A 88 19.33 0.20 -14.86
N LEU A 89 18.39 -0.27 -15.70
CA LEU A 89 16.95 -0.09 -15.47
C LEU A 89 16.47 -0.84 -14.22
N GLN A 90 16.99 -2.04 -13.95
CA GLN A 90 16.71 -2.76 -12.72
C GLN A 90 17.23 -2.01 -11.48
N HIS A 91 18.39 -1.38 -11.56
CA HIS A 91 18.91 -0.51 -10.50
C HIS A 91 18.06 0.76 -10.33
N ALA A 92 17.65 1.40 -11.43
CA ALA A 92 16.79 2.58 -11.39
C ALA A 92 15.44 2.28 -10.73
N ILE A 93 14.81 1.14 -11.05
CA ILE A 93 13.57 0.68 -10.41
C ILE A 93 13.76 0.48 -8.90
N ARG A 94 14.87 -0.17 -8.49
CA ARG A 94 15.19 -0.37 -7.07
C ARG A 94 15.35 0.95 -6.31
N LEU A 95 15.89 1.99 -6.95
CA LEU A 95 16.02 3.33 -6.37
C LEU A 95 14.71 4.12 -6.38
N GLN A 96 13.84 3.89 -7.36
CA GLN A 96 12.55 4.59 -7.47
C GLN A 96 11.50 4.03 -6.50
N GLN A 97 11.54 2.73 -6.19
CA GLN A 97 10.54 2.10 -5.31
C GLN A 97 10.45 2.74 -3.91
N PRO A 98 11.56 3.05 -3.20
CA PRO A 98 11.51 3.80 -1.94
C PRO A 98 10.93 5.21 -2.08
N ARG A 99 11.17 5.88 -3.21
CA ARG A 99 10.65 7.23 -3.47
C ARG A 99 9.13 7.21 -3.62
N VAL A 100 8.58 6.22 -4.32
CA VAL A 100 7.13 6.00 -4.40
C VAL A 100 6.54 5.75 -3.02
N ASN A 101 7.19 4.92 -2.20
CA ASN A 101 6.72 4.64 -0.84
C ASN A 101 6.74 5.91 0.04
N SER A 102 7.78 6.74 -0.08
CA SER A 102 7.85 8.03 0.62
C SER A 102 6.71 8.96 0.19
N ALA A 103 6.55 9.18 -1.12
CA ALA A 103 5.50 10.03 -1.66
C ALA A 103 4.09 9.54 -1.27
N ARG A 104 3.88 8.21 -1.22
CA ARG A 104 2.66 7.60 -0.71
C ARG A 104 2.44 7.94 0.77
N GLY A 105 3.49 7.84 1.57
CA GLY A 105 3.45 8.21 2.99
C GLY A 105 3.08 9.68 3.21
N ASP A 106 3.68 10.58 2.43
CA ASP A 106 3.39 12.02 2.46
C ASP A 106 1.93 12.30 2.09
N ALA A 107 1.47 11.79 0.94
CA ALA A 107 0.08 11.94 0.51
C ALA A 107 -0.91 11.35 1.52
N SER A 108 -0.57 10.21 2.13
CA SER A 108 -1.43 9.58 3.16
C SER A 108 -1.53 10.46 4.40
N ARG A 109 -0.41 11.05 4.86
CA ARG A 109 -0.41 11.99 5.99
C ARG A 109 -1.28 13.20 5.72
N GLU A 110 -1.21 13.78 4.53
CA GLU A 110 -2.04 14.92 4.16
C GLU A 110 -3.54 14.58 4.15
N ILE A 111 -3.91 13.44 3.55
CA ILE A 111 -5.30 12.96 3.52
C ILE A 111 -5.82 12.76 4.94
N CYS A 112 -5.04 12.10 5.80
CA CYS A 112 -5.41 11.88 7.21
C CYS A 112 -5.53 13.20 7.98
N LYS A 113 -4.58 14.13 7.78
CA LYS A 113 -4.60 15.45 8.44
C LYS A 113 -5.85 16.25 8.04
N ALA A 114 -6.24 16.21 6.77
CA ALA A 114 -7.45 16.88 6.28
C ALA A 114 -8.76 16.29 6.87
N ARG A 115 -8.71 15.07 7.42
CA ARG A 115 -9.86 14.36 8.01
C ARG A 115 -9.80 14.25 9.52
N LEU A 116 -8.76 14.78 10.15
CA LEU A 116 -8.56 14.67 11.59
C LEU A 116 -9.75 15.22 12.38
N SER A 117 -10.33 16.34 11.94
CA SER A 117 -11.50 16.94 12.60
C SER A 117 -12.75 16.06 12.51
N ASP A 118 -12.99 15.44 11.35
CA ASP A 118 -14.13 14.55 11.14
C ASP A 118 -13.96 13.28 11.98
N HIS A 119 -12.76 12.72 12.01
CA HIS A 119 -12.40 11.60 12.89
C HIS A 119 -12.63 11.95 14.37
N LYS A 120 -12.15 13.11 14.85
CA LYS A 120 -12.39 13.57 16.24
C LYS A 120 -13.88 13.71 16.57
N LYS A 121 -14.72 14.14 15.62
CA LYS A 121 -16.18 14.20 15.83
C LYS A 121 -16.79 12.80 15.95
N HIS A 122 -16.39 11.87 15.10
CA HIS A 122 -16.85 10.48 15.18
C HIS A 122 -16.39 9.80 16.47
N ALA A 123 -15.14 10.03 16.86
CA ALA A 123 -14.56 9.61 18.14
C ALA A 123 -15.39 10.07 19.34
N ALA A 124 -15.69 11.37 19.41
CA ALA A 124 -16.49 11.96 20.47
C ALA A 124 -17.92 11.38 20.50
N ALA A 125 -18.54 11.17 19.34
CA ALA A 125 -19.87 10.58 19.25
C ALA A 125 -19.91 9.14 19.76
N ILE A 126 -18.86 8.35 19.50
CA ILE A 126 -18.71 7.00 20.05
C ILE A 126 -18.59 7.06 21.57
N GLY A 127 -17.76 7.96 22.11
CA GLY A 127 -17.63 8.17 23.56
C GLY A 127 -18.97 8.47 24.23
N ALA A 128 -19.70 9.46 23.71
CA ALA A 128 -21.00 9.84 24.24
C ALA A 128 -22.03 8.69 24.22
N ALA A 129 -22.02 7.85 23.17
CA ALA A 129 -22.91 6.70 23.09
C ALA A 129 -22.57 5.63 24.13
N LEU A 130 -21.29 5.45 24.46
CA LEU A 130 -20.84 4.52 25.49
C LEU A 130 -21.21 5.00 26.89
N ASP A 131 -21.09 6.30 27.17
CA ASP A 131 -21.52 6.89 28.44
C ASP A 131 -23.03 6.74 28.64
N GLN A 132 -23.81 6.95 27.57
CA GLN A 132 -25.25 6.69 27.59
C GLN A 132 -25.56 5.21 27.86
N LEU A 133 -24.84 4.28 27.23
CA LEU A 133 -25.01 2.85 27.47
C LEU A 133 -24.65 2.48 28.92
N LYS A 134 -23.55 3.01 29.46
CA LYS A 134 -23.15 2.81 30.85
C LYS A 134 -24.24 3.29 31.81
N THR A 135 -24.75 4.49 31.61
CA THR A 135 -25.82 5.07 32.42
C THR A 135 -27.09 4.21 32.37
N ALA A 136 -27.44 3.70 31.18
CA ALA A 136 -28.59 2.81 31.03
C ALA A 136 -28.41 1.47 31.76
N ILE A 137 -27.20 0.90 31.74
CA ILE A 137 -26.87 -0.34 32.48
C ILE A 137 -26.95 -0.11 33.99
N GLU A 138 -26.40 1.01 34.49
CA GLU A 138 -26.44 1.34 35.93
C GLU A 138 -27.87 1.55 36.42
N ALA A 139 -28.72 2.24 35.64
CA ALA A 139 -30.13 2.42 35.95
C ALA A 139 -30.90 1.09 36.00
N GLU A 140 -30.59 0.17 35.08
CA GLU A 140 -31.19 -1.17 35.05
C GLU A 140 -30.80 -2.00 36.28
N GLN A 141 -29.52 -1.95 36.67
CA GLN A 141 -29.03 -2.61 37.87
C GLN A 141 -29.65 -2.05 39.15
N ALA A 142 -29.74 -0.72 39.26
CA ALA A 142 -30.37 -0.05 40.40
C ALA A 142 -31.85 -0.44 40.52
N PHE A 143 -32.58 -0.48 39.40
CA PHE A 143 -33.96 -0.94 39.36
C PHE A 143 -34.11 -2.38 39.87
N ARG A 144 -33.23 -3.31 39.44
CA ARG A 144 -33.22 -4.69 39.95
C ARG A 144 -32.90 -4.79 41.43
N GLN A 145 -31.94 -4.01 41.90
CA GLN A 145 -31.57 -3.99 43.33
C GLN A 145 -32.74 -3.49 44.18
N GLN A 146 -33.41 -2.42 43.76
CA GLN A 146 -34.59 -1.88 44.45
C GLN A 146 -35.72 -2.89 44.48
N LEU A 147 -36.04 -3.49 43.33
CA LEU A 147 -36.99 -4.57 43.23
C LEU A 147 -36.67 -5.69 44.25
N SER A 148 -35.39 -6.10 44.33
CA SER A 148 -34.92 -7.13 45.28
C SER A 148 -35.06 -6.70 46.73
N SER A 149 -34.77 -5.44 47.07
CA SER A 149 -34.96 -4.92 48.42
C SER A 149 -36.43 -4.86 48.82
N ASP A 150 -37.32 -4.67 47.84
CA ASP A 150 -38.78 -4.68 48.03
C ASP A 150 -39.34 -6.11 48.18
N GLY A 151 -38.48 -7.13 48.19
CA GLY A 151 -38.82 -8.53 48.49
C GLY A 151 -39.41 -9.30 47.30
N ALA A 152 -39.42 -8.71 46.11
CA ALA A 152 -39.85 -9.41 44.92
C ALA A 152 -38.73 -10.35 44.40
N ASN A 153 -39.11 -11.37 43.62
CA ASN A 153 -38.18 -12.38 43.12
C ASN A 153 -38.25 -12.41 41.58
N PHE A 154 -37.21 -11.91 40.91
CA PHE A 154 -37.20 -11.64 39.45
C PHE A 154 -36.61 -12.81 38.68
N THR A 155 -37.33 -13.92 38.66
CA THR A 155 -37.05 -15.01 37.71
C THR A 155 -38.00 -14.96 36.50
N SER A 156 -39.18 -14.34 36.62
CA SER A 156 -40.17 -14.10 35.55
C SER A 156 -41.24 -13.10 36.01
N PRO A 157 -41.80 -12.17 35.18
CA PRO A 157 -41.68 -12.02 33.72
C PRO A 157 -40.53 -11.10 33.26
N LEU A 158 -39.80 -10.48 34.20
CA LEU A 158 -38.70 -9.57 33.91
C LEU A 158 -37.43 -10.37 33.61
N CYS A 159 -37.20 -10.67 32.33
CA CYS A 159 -35.96 -11.32 31.91
C CYS A 159 -34.76 -10.41 32.21
N ALA A 160 -33.58 -11.00 32.49
CA ALA A 160 -32.34 -10.24 32.48
C ALA A 160 -32.24 -9.50 31.13
N CYS A 161 -31.92 -8.20 31.11
CA CYS A 161 -31.40 -7.61 29.89
C CYS A 161 -30.07 -8.32 29.62
N SER A 162 -30.13 -9.44 28.90
CA SER A 162 -28.97 -10.14 28.38
C SER A 162 -28.48 -9.33 27.20
N PHE A 163 -27.89 -8.16 27.50
CA PHE A 163 -26.76 -7.76 26.67
C PHE A 163 -25.87 -9.00 26.65
N PRO A 164 -25.58 -9.59 25.47
CA PRO A 164 -24.69 -10.72 25.41
C PRO A 164 -23.49 -10.29 26.23
N ARG A 165 -23.22 -11.04 27.31
CA ARG A 165 -22.00 -10.89 28.08
C ARG A 165 -20.93 -11.22 27.05
N GLN A 166 -20.51 -10.24 26.27
CA GLN A 166 -19.51 -10.39 25.22
C GLN A 166 -18.23 -10.64 26.01
N GLY A 167 -18.01 -11.92 26.31
CA GLY A 167 -17.12 -12.39 27.36
C GLY A 167 -15.74 -11.83 27.16
N ASN A 168 -15.17 -11.21 28.19
CA ASN A 168 -13.86 -10.54 28.19
C ASN A 168 -13.63 -9.46 27.10
N ALA A 169 -14.41 -9.43 26.04
CA ALA A 169 -14.34 -8.51 24.92
C ALA A 169 -14.96 -7.16 25.29
N SER A 170 -16.03 -7.10 26.08
CA SER A 170 -16.63 -5.82 26.49
C SER A 170 -15.74 -5.03 27.47
N VAL A 171 -15.15 -5.69 28.46
CA VAL A 171 -14.22 -5.04 29.41
C VAL A 171 -12.91 -4.67 28.70
N LYS A 172 -12.42 -5.53 27.79
CA LYS A 172 -11.25 -5.22 26.97
C LYS A 172 -11.52 -4.08 26.02
N MET A 173 -12.69 -4.04 25.37
CA MET A 173 -13.11 -2.97 24.47
C MET A 173 -13.29 -1.65 25.22
N LEU A 174 -13.97 -1.65 26.38
CA LEU A 174 -14.08 -0.45 27.23
C LEU A 174 -12.73 0.04 27.72
N ARG A 175 -11.81 -0.86 28.10
CA ARG A 175 -10.45 -0.51 28.51
C ARG A 175 -9.60 -0.03 27.34
N GLU A 176 -9.77 -0.59 26.14
CA GLU A 176 -9.12 -0.12 24.91
C GLU A 176 -9.66 1.26 24.50
N ILE A 177 -10.95 1.51 24.68
CA ILE A 177 -11.58 2.81 24.45
C ILE A 177 -11.09 3.84 25.49
N GLU A 178 -11.04 3.50 26.77
CA GLU A 178 -10.45 4.36 27.81
C GLU A 178 -8.97 4.67 27.54
N ASN A 179 -8.19 3.67 27.15
CA ASN A 179 -6.79 3.86 26.81
C ASN A 179 -6.64 4.75 25.58
N TRP A 180 -7.50 4.57 24.58
CA TRP A 180 -7.53 5.41 23.39
C TRP A 180 -7.94 6.86 23.70
N PHE A 181 -8.90 7.09 24.59
CA PHE A 181 -9.23 8.44 25.08
C PHE A 181 -8.04 9.08 25.81
N LYS A 182 -7.34 8.33 26.67
CA LYS A 182 -6.12 8.80 27.35
C LYS A 182 -4.97 9.11 26.38
N GLU A 183 -4.84 8.34 25.30
CA GLU A 183 -3.87 8.62 24.24
C GLU A 183 -4.25 9.87 23.44
N MET A 184 -5.54 10.06 23.13
CA MET A 184 -6.04 11.26 22.46
C MET A 184 -5.80 12.53 23.31
N GLU A 185 -6.01 12.48 24.63
CA GLU A 185 -5.70 13.58 25.56
C GLU A 185 -4.20 13.91 25.62
N LYS A 186 -3.32 12.91 25.56
CA LYS A 186 -1.86 13.12 25.52
C LYS A 186 -1.40 13.83 24.24
N HIS A 187 -2.13 13.70 23.15
CA HIS A 187 -1.81 14.33 21.87
C HIS A 187 -2.46 15.71 21.66
N GLU A 188 -3.15 16.26 22.67
CA GLU A 188 -3.65 17.66 22.67
C GLU A 188 -2.60 18.70 23.12
N TYR A 189 -1.38 18.29 23.44
CA TYR A 189 -0.25 19.18 23.77
C TYR A 189 0.92 19.06 22.77
N VAL A 190 0.69 19.33 21.48
CA VAL A 190 1.72 19.80 20.51
C VAL A 190 1.07 20.68 19.45
#